data_AF-A0A212C8J0-F1
#
_entry.id   AF-A0A212C8J0-F1
#
_cell.length_a   1.000
_cell.length_b   1.000
_cell.length_c   1.000
_cell.angle_alpha   90.00
_cell.angle_beta   90.00
_cell.angle_gamma   90.00
#
_symmetry.space_group_name_H-M   'P 1'
#
loop_
_entity.id
_entity.type
_entity.pdbx_description
1 polymer ?
#
loop_
_entity_poly.entity_id
_entity_poly.type
_entity_poly.pdbx_seq_one_letter_code
_entity_poly.pdbx_strand_id
1 'polypeptide(L)'
;TLVFPFLIRGGKPTPLYAFLLAFIFCTYNGYLQSRYLSQYAVYADDWLRDPRFLTGGLFEYISAANYFGEVVEWCGYALASWSIQGWAFAVFTFCVLFSRAQQHHKWYHEKFEDYPKFRKIMIPFLV
;
A
#
# COMPACT_ATOMS: atom_id res chain seq x y z
N THR A 1 -3.93 -17.30 -14.18
CA THR A 1 -4.50 -16.32 -13.22
C THR A 1 -6.02 -16.22 -13.24
N LEU A 2 -6.75 -16.73 -14.26
CA LEU A 2 -8.24 -16.72 -14.28
C LEU A 2 -8.91 -18.08 -14.00
N VAL A 3 -8.17 -19.18 -13.80
CA VAL A 3 -8.78 -20.53 -13.69
C VAL A 3 -9.14 -20.90 -12.25
N PHE A 4 -8.28 -20.59 -11.29
CA PHE A 4 -8.46 -20.94 -9.88
C PHE A 4 -9.72 -20.34 -9.21
N PRO A 5 -10.14 -19.09 -9.52
CA PRO A 5 -11.30 -18.48 -8.87
C PRO A 5 -12.65 -19.13 -9.22
N PHE A 6 -12.81 -19.68 -10.42
CA PHE A 6 -14.09 -20.25 -10.88
C PHE A 6 -14.32 -21.72 -10.46
N LEU A 7 -13.36 -22.34 -9.79
CA LEU A 7 -13.41 -23.74 -9.36
C LEU A 7 -13.66 -23.94 -7.85
N ILE A 8 -13.68 -22.88 -7.05
CA ILE A 8 -13.93 -22.99 -5.61
C ILE A 8 -15.44 -23.16 -5.36
N ARG A 9 -15.84 -24.40 -5.06
CA ARG A 9 -17.18 -24.75 -4.56
C ARG A 9 -17.10 -24.97 -3.04
N GLY A 10 -17.40 -23.92 -2.28
CA GLY A 10 -17.47 -23.97 -0.81
C GLY A 10 -16.12 -23.78 -0.11
N GLY A 11 -16.13 -22.94 0.92
CA GLY A 11 -15.00 -22.70 1.81
C GLY A 11 -15.48 -22.65 3.26
N LYS A 12 -14.70 -23.22 4.18
CA LYS A 12 -14.97 -23.13 5.62
C LYS A 12 -14.84 -21.66 6.05
N PRO A 13 -15.67 -21.16 6.99
CA PRO A 13 -15.51 -19.81 7.50
C PRO A 13 -14.08 -19.62 8.03
N THR A 14 -13.44 -18.53 7.61
CA THR A 14 -12.07 -18.22 8.01
C THR A 14 -12.03 -18.03 9.53
N PRO A 15 -11.18 -18.76 10.26
CA PRO A 15 -11.11 -18.65 11.72
C PRO A 15 -10.75 -17.23 12.15
N LEU A 16 -11.44 -16.69 13.17
CA LEU A 16 -11.19 -15.34 13.69
C LEU A 16 -9.72 -15.14 14.12
N TYR A 17 -9.07 -16.18 14.66
CA TYR A 17 -7.66 -16.09 15.06
C TYR A 17 -6.73 -15.88 13.85
N ALA A 18 -7.03 -16.46 12.69
CA ALA A 18 -6.23 -16.29 11.48
C ALA A 18 -6.32 -14.84 10.98
N PHE A 19 -7.50 -14.23 11.09
CA PHE A 19 -7.70 -12.81 10.81
C PHE A 19 -6.91 -11.91 11.77
N LEU A 20 -6.97 -12.17 13.09
CA LEU A 20 -6.24 -11.38 14.09
C LEU A 20 -4.72 -11.52 13.94
N LEU A 21 -4.23 -12.72 13.62
CA LEU A 21 -2.80 -12.93 13.34
C LEU A 21 -2.37 -12.18 12.07
N ALA A 22 -3.17 -12.23 11.00
CA ALA A 22 -2.89 -11.46 9.78
C ALA A 22 -2.87 -9.95 10.07
N PHE A 23 -3.81 -9.45 10.87
CA PHE A 23 -3.87 -8.06 11.28
C PHE A 23 -2.61 -7.60 12.04
N ILE A 24 -2.19 -8.37 13.06
CA ILE A 24 -1.00 -8.06 13.85
C ILE A 24 0.25 -8.14 12.97
N PHE A 25 0.34 -9.18 12.13
CA PHE A 25 1.46 -9.37 11.23
C PHE A 25 1.57 -8.22 10.22
N CYS A 26 0.49 -7.84 9.54
CA CYS A 26 0.48 -6.74 8.57
C CYS A 26 0.82 -5.40 9.24
N THR A 27 0.27 -5.13 10.43
CA THR A 27 0.56 -3.89 11.17
C THR A 27 2.03 -3.83 11.59
N TYR A 28 2.58 -4.94 12.11
CA TYR A 28 3.96 -5.02 12.54
C TYR A 28 4.95 -4.93 11.37
N ASN A 29 4.71 -5.69 10.29
CA ASN A 29 5.53 -5.63 9.09
C ASN A 29 5.47 -4.24 8.43
N GLY A 30 4.29 -3.62 8.41
CA GLY A 30 4.11 -2.25 7.93
C GLY A 30 4.92 -1.24 8.74
N TYR A 31 4.86 -1.33 10.08
CA TYR A 31 5.65 -0.49 10.98
C TYR A 31 7.16 -0.65 10.77
N LEU A 32 7.64 -1.89 10.71
CA LEU A 32 9.07 -2.19 10.48
C LEU A 32 9.55 -1.64 9.15
N GLN A 33 8.83 -1.89 8.05
CA GLN A 33 9.18 -1.30 6.75
C GLN A 33 9.17 0.23 6.79
N SER A 34 8.20 0.84 7.47
CA SER A 34 8.09 2.30 7.54
C SER A 34 9.26 2.91 8.30
N ARG A 35 9.64 2.33 9.44
CA ARG A 35 10.81 2.78 10.21
C ARG A 35 12.10 2.56 9.43
N TYR A 36 12.23 1.44 8.73
CA TYR A 36 13.40 1.16 7.90
C TYR A 36 13.54 2.19 6.77
N LEU A 37 12.48 2.39 5.96
CA LEU A 37 12.49 3.33 4.84
C LEU A 37 12.67 4.80 5.24
N SER A 38 12.21 5.20 6.43
CA SER A 38 12.27 6.58 6.90
C SER A 38 13.56 6.93 7.67
N GLN A 39 14.14 5.98 8.42
CA GLN A 39 15.28 6.26 9.29
C GLN A 39 16.59 5.58 8.88
N TYR A 40 16.52 4.48 8.14
CA TYR A 40 17.70 3.64 7.87
C TYR A 40 18.02 3.50 6.38
N ALA A 41 17.04 3.67 5.50
CA ALA A 41 17.29 3.63 4.07
C ALA A 41 18.12 4.84 3.62
N VAL A 42 19.33 4.56 3.13
CA VAL A 42 20.22 5.54 2.51
C VAL A 42 19.87 5.61 1.03
N TYR A 43 19.26 6.71 0.61
CA TYR A 43 18.99 6.99 -0.79
C TYR A 43 20.09 7.88 -1.36
N ALA A 44 20.49 7.65 -2.61
CA ALA A 44 21.40 8.53 -3.33
C ALA A 44 20.70 9.87 -3.65
N ASP A 45 21.45 10.97 -3.72
CA ASP A 45 20.88 12.30 -3.97
C ASP A 45 20.20 12.41 -5.35
N ASP A 46 20.63 11.58 -6.30
CA ASP A 46 20.04 11.44 -7.65
C ASP A 46 18.96 10.36 -7.73
N TRP A 47 18.55 9.75 -6.62
CA TRP A 47 17.55 8.68 -6.59
C TRP A 47 16.22 9.07 -7.27
N LEU A 48 15.82 10.34 -7.15
CA LEU A 48 14.63 10.87 -7.82
C LEU A 48 14.77 10.96 -9.35
N ARG A 49 16.01 10.99 -9.85
CA ARG A 49 16.37 11.04 -11.27
C ARG A 49 16.78 9.69 -11.82
N ASP A 50 16.87 8.67 -10.97
CA ASP A 50 17.18 7.32 -11.40
C ASP A 50 16.10 6.84 -12.39
N PRO A 51 16.49 6.27 -13.55
CA PRO A 51 15.55 5.74 -14.52
C PRO A 51 14.54 4.79 -13.87
N ARG A 52 14.94 3.98 -12.89
CA ARG A 52 14.05 3.03 -12.19
C ARG A 52 12.92 3.72 -11.42
N PHE A 53 13.16 4.95 -10.97
CA PHE A 53 12.16 5.78 -10.27
C PHE A 53 11.32 6.60 -11.25
N LEU A 54 11.95 7.17 -12.29
CA LEU A 54 11.29 7.99 -13.30
C LEU A 54 10.44 7.18 -14.28
N THR A 55 10.89 6.02 -14.74
CA THR A 55 10.10 5.13 -15.63
C THR A 55 9.02 4.36 -14.87
N GLY A 56 8.86 4.60 -13.57
CA GLY A 56 8.06 3.82 -12.64
C GLY A 56 6.55 4.09 -12.67
N GLY A 57 5.92 4.17 -13.84
CA GLY A 57 4.46 4.15 -14.00
C GLY A 57 3.67 5.02 -13.00
N LEU A 58 2.99 4.40 -12.03
CA LEU A 58 2.18 5.13 -11.04
C LEU A 58 2.98 6.06 -10.12
N PHE A 59 4.29 5.85 -9.93
CA PHE A 59 5.14 6.73 -9.12
C PHE A 59 5.30 8.13 -9.72
N GLU A 60 4.99 8.32 -11.01
CA GLU A 60 4.91 9.64 -11.63
C GLU A 60 3.76 10.48 -11.06
N TYR A 61 2.64 9.84 -10.69
CA TYR A 61 1.42 10.51 -10.27
C TYR A 61 1.25 10.55 -8.74
N ILE A 62 1.68 9.49 -8.06
CA ILE A 62 1.50 9.33 -6.62
C ILE A 62 2.80 8.93 -5.92
N SER A 63 2.98 9.47 -4.72
CA SER A 63 4.21 9.27 -3.92
C SER A 63 4.28 7.87 -3.32
N ALA A 64 3.12 7.26 -3.07
CA ALA A 64 2.98 5.94 -2.48
C ALA A 64 2.26 4.95 -3.40
N ALA A 65 2.79 4.73 -4.62
CA ALA A 65 2.18 3.82 -5.60
C ALA A 65 2.07 2.37 -5.11
N ASN A 66 3.02 1.94 -4.28
CA ASN A 66 2.98 0.64 -3.61
C ASN A 66 1.77 0.50 -2.68
N TYR A 67 1.45 1.52 -1.88
CA TYR A 67 0.28 1.48 -0.98
C TYR A 67 -1.04 1.52 -1.75
N PHE A 68 -1.09 2.24 -2.86
CA PHE A 68 -2.24 2.20 -3.76
C PHE A 68 -2.47 0.80 -4.33
N GLY A 69 -1.41 0.13 -4.80
CA GLY A 69 -1.50 -1.26 -5.28
C GLY A 69 -2.04 -2.22 -4.22
N GLU A 70 -1.56 -2.09 -2.98
CA GLU A 70 -1.99 -2.90 -1.85
C GLU A 70 -3.48 -2.65 -1.51
N VAL A 71 -3.96 -1.41 -1.53
CA VAL A 71 -5.40 -1.11 -1.37
C VAL A 71 -6.23 -1.75 -2.47
N VAL A 72 -5.81 -1.66 -3.74
CA VAL A 72 -6.52 -2.25 -4.87
C VAL A 72 -6.58 -3.77 -4.75
N GLU A 73 -5.49 -4.40 -4.31
CA GLU A 73 -5.43 -5.84 -4.06
C GLU A 73 -6.45 -6.28 -3.01
N TRP A 74 -6.52 -5.59 -1.86
CA TRP A 74 -7.45 -5.94 -0.79
C TRP A 74 -8.91 -5.65 -1.13
N CYS A 75 -9.18 -4.59 -1.88
CA CYS A 75 -10.50 -4.34 -2.45
C CYS A 75 -10.91 -5.45 -3.43
N GLY A 76 -9.98 -5.90 -4.29
CA GLY A 76 -10.20 -7.04 -5.18
C GLY A 76 -10.49 -8.33 -4.42
N TYR A 77 -9.74 -8.59 -3.35
CA TYR A 77 -9.98 -9.73 -2.47
C TYR A 77 -11.35 -9.65 -1.79
N ALA A 78 -11.74 -8.49 -1.25
CA ALA A 78 -13.05 -8.30 -0.61
C ALA A 78 -14.22 -8.52 -1.58
N LEU A 79 -14.08 -8.06 -2.83
CA LEU A 79 -15.05 -8.28 -3.90
C LEU A 79 -15.10 -9.76 -4.31
N ALA A 80 -13.96 -10.42 -4.42
CA ALA A 80 -13.88 -11.83 -4.80
C ALA A 80 -14.38 -12.78 -3.70
N SER A 81 -14.11 -12.47 -2.42
CA SER A 81 -14.54 -13.28 -1.28
C SER A 81 -15.99 -13.04 -0.89
N TRP A 82 -16.57 -11.90 -1.30
CA TRP A 82 -17.90 -11.40 -0.92
C TRP A 82 -18.20 -11.55 0.57
N SER A 83 -17.19 -11.33 1.41
CA SER A 83 -17.25 -11.56 2.85
C SER A 83 -17.15 -10.25 3.61
N ILE A 84 -17.96 -10.10 4.67
CA ILE A 84 -17.92 -8.92 5.54
C ILE A 84 -16.53 -8.74 6.16
N GLN A 85 -15.81 -9.84 6.42
CA GLN A 85 -14.45 -9.81 6.94
C GLN A 85 -13.44 -9.30 5.90
N GLY A 86 -13.61 -9.65 4.62
CA GLY A 86 -12.79 -9.13 3.53
C GLY A 86 -12.96 -7.62 3.37
N TRP A 87 -14.21 -7.14 3.43
CA TRP A 87 -14.51 -5.71 3.40
C TRP A 87 -13.97 -4.96 4.63
N ALA A 88 -14.12 -5.53 5.84
CA ALA A 88 -13.56 -4.95 7.05
C ALA A 88 -12.02 -4.85 6.97
N PHE A 89 -11.36 -5.86 6.40
CA PHE A 89 -9.92 -5.85 6.17
C PHE A 89 -9.51 -4.78 5.15
N ALA A 90 -10.19 -4.70 4.01
CA ALA A 90 -9.89 -3.71 2.97
C ALA A 90 -10.02 -2.27 3.50
N VAL A 91 -11.10 -1.97 4.25
CA VAL A 91 -11.31 -0.65 4.87
C VAL A 91 -10.24 -0.35 5.92
N PHE A 92 -9.93 -1.33 6.77
CA PHE A 92 -8.88 -1.16 7.78
C PHE A 92 -7.52 -0.87 7.14
N THR A 93 -7.12 -1.70 6.17
CA THR A 93 -5.85 -1.55 5.44
C THR A 93 -5.80 -0.22 4.72
N PHE A 94 -6.89 0.21 4.09
CA PHE A 94 -6.99 1.55 3.48
C PHE A 94 -6.71 2.66 4.50
N CYS A 95 -7.35 2.64 5.68
CA CYS A 95 -7.14 3.67 6.70
C CYS A 95 -5.68 3.73 7.17
N VAL A 96 -5.06 2.57 7.45
CA VAL A 96 -3.67 2.50 7.91
C VAL A 96 -2.70 2.96 6.84
N LEU A 97 -2.87 2.47 5.61
CA LEU A 97 -1.99 2.81 4.50
C LEU A 97 -2.14 4.26 4.07
N PHE A 98 -3.34 4.83 4.14
CA PHE A 98 -3.57 6.24 3.85
C PHE A 98 -2.82 7.14 4.84
N SER A 99 -2.94 6.90 6.14
CA SER A 99 -2.19 7.66 7.15
C SER A 99 -0.68 7.53 6.95
N ARG A 100 -0.19 6.35 6.57
CA ARG A 100 1.23 6.11 6.25
C ARG A 100 1.67 6.84 4.99
N ALA A 101 0.83 6.87 3.95
CA ALA A 101 1.10 7.58 2.71
C ALA A 101 1.27 9.09 2.98
N GLN A 102 0.45 9.67 3.86
CA GLN A 102 0.56 11.08 4.25
C GLN A 102 1.91 11.39 4.91
N GLN A 103 2.36 10.52 5.83
CA GLN A 103 3.66 10.68 6.49
C GLN A 103 4.83 10.55 5.50
N HIS A 104 4.77 9.58 4.58
CA HIS A 104 5.76 9.43 3.52
C HIS A 104 5.80 10.65 2.60
N HIS A 105 4.65 11.14 2.16
CA HIS A 105 4.57 12.30 1.28
C HIS A 105 5.18 13.53 1.96
N LYS A 106 4.86 13.76 3.23
CA LYS A 106 5.46 14.85 4.02
C LYS A 106 6.98 14.70 4.13
N TRP A 107 7.47 13.50 4.46
CA TRP A 107 8.90 13.23 4.56
C TRP A 107 9.63 13.47 3.24
N TYR A 108 9.04 13.10 2.09
CA TYR A 108 9.64 13.36 0.77
C TYR A 108 9.80 14.86 0.50
N HIS A 109 8.80 15.69 0.84
CA HIS A 109 8.89 17.15 0.71
C HIS A 109 9.90 17.79 1.67
N GLU A 110 10.08 17.23 2.87
CA GLU A 110 11.07 17.73 3.83
C GLU A 110 12.50 17.31 3.47
N LYS A 111 12.67 16.13 2.85
CA LYS A 111 13.98 15.54 2.59
C LYS A 111 14.58 15.96 1.25
N PHE A 112 13.77 16.13 0.21
CA PHE A 112 14.24 16.42 -1.14
C PHE A 112 13.74 17.78 -1.63
N GLU A 113 14.66 18.73 -1.82
CA GLU A 113 14.33 20.07 -2.34
C GLU A 113 13.74 20.03 -3.76
N ASP A 114 14.21 19.09 -4.58
CA ASP A 114 13.78 18.87 -5.97
C ASP A 114 12.53 17.98 -6.10
N TYR A 115 11.79 17.70 -5.00
CA TYR A 115 10.64 16.79 -5.06
C TYR A 115 9.49 17.36 -5.91
N PRO A 116 8.86 16.57 -6.82
CA PRO A 116 7.82 17.09 -7.70
C PRO A 116 6.53 17.42 -6.93
N LYS A 117 6.21 18.72 -6.82
CA LYS A 117 5.04 19.23 -6.07
C LYS A 117 3.68 18.82 -6.62
N PHE A 118 3.62 18.33 -7.85
CA PHE A 118 2.37 17.89 -8.47
C PHE A 118 1.96 16.46 -8.05
N ARG A 119 2.89 15.65 -7.50
CA ARG A 119 2.59 14.28 -7.05
C ARG A 119 1.62 14.28 -5.89
N LYS A 120 0.65 13.37 -5.92
CA LYS A 120 -0.33 13.19 -4.85
C LYS A 120 0.12 12.15 -3.84
N ILE A 121 -0.64 12.02 -2.75
CA ILE A 121 -0.28 11.17 -1.62
C ILE A 121 -0.43 9.69 -2.00
N MET A 122 -1.63 9.27 -2.40
CA MET A 122 -1.93 7.86 -2.66
C MET A 122 -2.92 7.62 -3.81
N ILE A 123 -3.93 8.47 -4.01
CA ILE A 123 -4.92 8.27 -5.08
C ILE A 123 -4.54 9.18 -6.26
N PRO A 124 -4.42 8.66 -7.50
CA PRO A 124 -4.15 9.51 -8.67
C PRO A 124 -5.25 10.56 -8.82
N PHE A 125 -4.86 11.84 -8.94
CA PHE A 125 -5.77 12.99 -9.13
C PHE A 125 -6.72 13.33 -7.97
N LEU A 126 -6.63 12.62 -6.84
CA LEU A 126 -7.32 12.90 -5.58
C LEU A 126 -6.29 13.11 -4.46
N VAL A 127 -6.72 13.73 -3.36
CA VAL A 127 -5.87 14.25 -2.26
C VAL A 127 -4.80 13.25 -1.79
#